data_AF-A0A2H0VHN6-F1
#
_entry.id   AF-A0A2H0VHN6-F1
#
_cell.length_a   1.000
_cell.length_b   1.000
_cell.length_c   1.000
_cell.angle_alpha   90.00
_cell.angle_beta   90.00
_cell.angle_gamma   90.00
#
_symmetry.space_group_name_H-M   'P 1'
#
loop_
_entity.id
_entity.type
_entity.pdbx_description
1 polymer ?
#
loop_
_entity_poly.entity_id
_entity_poly.type
_entity_poly.pdbx_seq_one_letter_code
_entity_poly.pdbx_strand_id
1 'polypeptide(L)'
;MNEYDYQPWYQMLDKPSFAPPEWAFGIAWGIIYPLILISFIYALYLWKKGRLDKNVILIYFLNLLANFAFTPILLGTKNNILVFVDILIVLGTLACLEWEFFKKSKINFLLLLPYLLWGSFATVLQLTITLMNL
;
A
#
# COMPACT_ATOMS: atom_id res chain seq x y z
N MET A 1 -12.44 24.15 17.92
CA MET A 1 -12.46 23.24 16.75
C MET A 1 -11.68 22.01 17.14
N ASN A 2 -12.26 20.82 17.02
CA ASN A 2 -11.58 19.59 17.42
C ASN A 2 -10.40 19.35 16.48
N GLU A 3 -9.21 19.19 17.04
CA GLU A 3 -7.92 19.11 16.35
C GLU A 3 -7.76 17.85 15.46
N TYR A 4 -8.75 16.95 15.53
CA TYR A 4 -8.80 15.61 14.93
C TYR A 4 -9.65 15.51 13.65
N ASP A 5 -10.21 16.60 13.16
CA ASP A 5 -11.11 16.55 11.99
C ASP A 5 -10.30 16.44 10.68
N TYR A 6 -10.30 15.25 10.07
CA TYR A 6 -9.57 14.94 8.83
C TYR A 6 -10.17 15.62 7.59
N GLN A 7 -11.50 15.74 7.56
CA GLN A 7 -12.26 16.30 6.45
C GLN A 7 -11.89 17.78 6.16
N PRO A 8 -11.82 18.69 7.16
CA PRO A 8 -11.42 20.07 6.92
C PRO A 8 -9.98 20.22 6.41
N TRP A 9 -9.04 19.44 6.92
CA TRP A 9 -7.63 19.51 6.50
C TRP A 9 -7.43 18.94 5.08
N TYR A 10 -8.03 17.78 4.79
CA TYR A 10 -7.95 17.17 3.47
C TYR A 10 -8.67 18.02 2.41
N GLN A 11 -9.69 18.81 2.77
CA GLN A 11 -10.35 19.74 1.86
C GLN A 11 -9.53 21.00 1.55
N MET A 12 -8.55 21.37 2.39
CA MET A 12 -7.68 22.53 2.18
C MET A 12 -6.48 22.24 1.26
N LEU A 13 -6.16 20.98 1.02
CA LEU A 13 -5.03 20.60 0.17
C LEU A 13 -5.39 20.75 -1.32
N ASP A 14 -4.46 21.32 -2.08
CA ASP A 14 -4.55 21.30 -3.53
C ASP A 14 -4.40 19.86 -4.03
N LYS A 15 -5.43 19.39 -4.75
CA LYS A 15 -5.50 18.03 -5.29
C LYS A 15 -5.36 18.05 -6.80
N PRO A 16 -4.65 17.06 -7.37
CA PRO A 16 -4.58 16.95 -8.81
C PRO A 16 -5.94 16.56 -9.41
N SER A 17 -6.16 16.93 -10.67
CA SER A 17 -7.40 16.62 -11.39
C SER A 17 -7.67 15.13 -11.58
N PHE A 18 -6.65 14.28 -11.42
CA PHE A 18 -6.78 12.82 -11.50
C PHE A 18 -7.03 12.15 -10.14
N ALA A 19 -7.13 12.91 -9.04
CA ALA A 19 -7.46 12.35 -7.74
C ALA A 19 -8.85 11.68 -7.80
N PRO A 20 -8.98 10.39 -7.42
CA PRO A 20 -10.25 9.70 -7.53
C PRO A 20 -11.19 10.19 -6.42
N PRO A 21 -12.50 10.02 -6.60
CA PRO A 21 -13.46 10.34 -5.57
C PRO A 21 -13.24 9.45 -4.32
N GLU A 22 -13.58 9.96 -3.13
CA GLU A 22 -13.29 9.30 -1.85
C GLU A 22 -13.81 7.86 -1.76
N TRP A 23 -14.97 7.57 -2.36
CA TRP A 23 -15.54 6.22 -2.38
C TRP A 23 -14.69 5.19 -3.14
N ALA A 24 -13.87 5.62 -4.11
CA ALA A 24 -13.04 4.72 -4.90
C ALA A 24 -11.97 4.03 -4.04
N PHE A 25 -11.44 4.72 -3.02
CA PHE A 25 -10.50 4.14 -2.06
C PHE A 25 -11.13 2.98 -1.28
N GLY A 26 -12.37 3.15 -0.83
CA GLY A 26 -13.10 2.10 -0.10
C GLY A 26 -13.30 0.84 -0.94
N ILE A 27 -13.67 1.00 -2.21
CA ILE A 27 -13.84 -0.13 -3.13
C ILE A 27 -12.51 -0.82 -3.43
N ALA A 28 -11.47 -0.04 -3.75
CA ALA A 28 -10.15 -0.59 -4.06
C ALA A 28 -9.61 -1.44 -2.91
N TRP A 29 -9.62 -0.90 -1.68
CA TRP A 29 -9.18 -1.63 -0.49
C TRP A 29 -10.09 -2.79 -0.12
N GLY A 30 -11.40 -2.68 -0.36
CA GLY A 30 -12.35 -3.78 -0.18
C GLY A 30 -12.05 -5.00 -1.05
N ILE A 31 -11.41 -4.80 -2.21
CA ILE A 31 -10.94 -5.88 -3.09
C ILE A 31 -9.52 -6.31 -2.72
N ILE A 32 -8.61 -5.35 -2.48
CA ILE A 32 -7.19 -5.61 -2.26
C ILE A 32 -6.95 -6.38 -0.96
N TYR A 33 -7.60 -6.03 0.16
CA TYR A 33 -7.35 -6.70 1.44
C TYR A 33 -7.67 -8.20 1.42
N PRO A 34 -8.81 -8.68 0.89
CA PRO A 34 -9.05 -10.10 0.70
C PRO A 34 -7.97 -10.80 -0.14
N LEU A 35 -7.51 -10.17 -1.22
CA LEU A 35 -6.48 -10.74 -2.09
C LEU A 35 -5.13 -10.85 -1.38
N ILE A 36 -4.74 -9.81 -0.63
CA ILE A 36 -3.54 -9.81 0.21
C ILE A 36 -3.63 -10.95 1.23
N LEU A 37 -4.78 -11.12 1.90
CA LEU A 37 -4.98 -12.18 2.89
C LEU A 37 -4.82 -13.57 2.28
N ILE A 38 -5.47 -13.83 1.16
CA ILE A 38 -5.38 -15.12 0.45
C ILE A 38 -3.95 -15.37 -0.01
N SER A 39 -3.28 -14.36 -0.58
CA SER A 39 -1.90 -14.48 -1.03
C SER A 39 -0.94 -14.74 0.13
N PHE A 40 -1.13 -14.08 1.29
CA PHE A 40 -0.30 -14.27 2.45
C PHE A 40 -0.43 -15.70 3.02
N ILE A 41 -1.67 -16.21 3.14
CA ILE A 41 -1.92 -17.59 3.56
C ILE A 41 -1.24 -18.57 2.61
N TYR A 42 -1.35 -18.35 1.29
CA TYR A 42 -0.72 -19.20 0.29
C TYR A 42 0.81 -19.12 0.32
N ALA A 43 1.39 -17.94 0.55
CA ALA A 43 2.83 -17.77 0.77
C ALA A 43 3.32 -18.55 2.00
N LEU A 44 2.59 -18.49 3.12
CA LEU A 44 2.93 -19.29 4.31
C LEU A 44 2.84 -20.80 4.04
N TYR A 45 1.87 -21.25 3.25
CA TYR A 45 1.77 -22.64 2.81
C TYR A 45 3.00 -23.06 1.98
N LEU A 46 3.40 -22.25 1.01
CA LEU A 46 4.57 -22.52 0.17
C LEU A 46 5.88 -22.51 0.98
N TRP A 47 6.01 -21.62 1.95
CA TRP A 47 7.13 -21.59 2.88
C TRP A 47 7.21 -22.88 3.71
N LYS A 48 6.09 -23.33 4.29
CA LYS A 48 6.02 -24.63 4.99
C LYS A 48 6.36 -25.84 4.12
N LYS A 49 6.15 -25.74 2.81
CA LYS A 49 6.53 -26.76 1.83
C LYS A 49 7.98 -26.65 1.35
N GLY A 50 8.76 -25.70 1.88
CA GLY A 50 10.15 -25.47 1.49
C GLY A 50 10.31 -24.86 0.09
N ARG A 51 9.25 -24.24 -0.46
CA ARG A 51 9.24 -23.64 -1.82
C ARG A 51 9.45 -22.13 -1.82
N LEU A 52 9.48 -21.52 -0.64
CA LEU A 52 9.76 -20.11 -0.43
C LEU A 52 10.78 -19.96 0.70
N ASP A 53 11.65 -18.97 0.55
CA ASP A 53 12.62 -18.62 1.57
C ASP A 53 11.97 -17.84 2.70
N LYS A 54 12.51 -18.00 3.92
CA LYS A 54 12.06 -17.24 5.10
C LYS A 54 12.12 -15.72 4.87
N ASN A 55 13.08 -15.26 4.06
CA ASN A 55 13.24 -13.84 3.73
C ASN A 55 12.03 -13.27 2.98
N VAL A 56 11.40 -14.06 2.11
CA VAL A 56 10.19 -13.63 1.38
C VAL A 56 9.05 -13.36 2.36
N ILE A 57 8.89 -14.23 3.37
CA ILE A 57 7.88 -14.05 4.41
C ILE A 57 8.18 -12.81 5.28
N LEU A 58 9.45 -12.54 5.58
CA LEU A 58 9.85 -11.35 6.32
C LEU A 58 9.54 -10.07 5.54
N ILE A 59 9.86 -10.02 4.25
CA ILE A 59 9.52 -8.88 3.38
C ILE A 59 8.00 -8.70 3.32
N TYR A 60 7.25 -9.79 3.24
CA TYR A 60 5.78 -9.73 3.26
C TYR A 60 5.25 -9.12 4.55
N PHE A 61 5.78 -9.56 5.69
CA PHE A 61 5.39 -9.00 6.97
C PHE A 61 5.72 -7.51 7.09
N LEU A 62 6.90 -7.09 6.60
CA LEU A 62 7.27 -5.67 6.52
C LEU A 62 6.31 -4.87 5.64
N ASN A 63 5.91 -5.42 4.49
CA ASN A 63 4.93 -4.76 3.62
C ASN A 63 3.58 -4.56 4.33
N LEU A 64 3.09 -5.57 5.06
CA LEU A 64 1.85 -5.47 5.82
C LEU A 64 1.95 -4.43 6.95
N LEU A 65 3.08 -4.39 7.66
CA LEU A 65 3.31 -3.41 8.71
C LEU A 65 3.35 -1.98 8.17
N ALA A 66 4.07 -1.76 7.08
CA ALA A 66 4.12 -0.45 6.42
C ALA A 66 2.72 -0.04 5.93
N ASN A 67 1.99 -0.96 5.28
CA ASN A 67 0.62 -0.69 4.83
C ASN A 67 -0.33 -0.35 5.99
N PHE A 68 -0.20 -1.03 7.14
CA PHE A 68 -0.99 -0.74 8.33
C PHE A 68 -0.60 0.60 8.98
N ALA A 69 0.69 0.97 8.92
CA ALA A 69 1.21 2.23 9.44
C ALA A 69 0.79 3.45 8.59
N PHE A 70 0.51 3.26 7.30
CA PHE A 70 0.12 4.31 6.37
C PHE A 70 -1.03 5.19 6.88
N THR A 71 -2.15 4.59 7.28
CA THR A 71 -3.34 5.35 7.73
C THR A 71 -3.06 6.15 9.00
N PRO A 72 -2.48 5.58 10.08
CA PRO A 72 -2.02 6.36 11.23
C PRO A 72 -1.06 7.49 10.89
N ILE A 73 -0.11 7.29 9.97
CA ILE A 73 0.86 8.33 9.57
C ILE A 73 0.14 9.46 8.84
N LEU A 74 -0.74 9.13 7.89
CA LEU A 74 -1.54 10.10 7.13
C LEU A 74 -2.42 10.96 8.04
N LEU A 75 -3.14 10.34 8.96
CA LEU A 75 -4.07 11.05 9.85
C LEU A 75 -3.37 11.77 11.01
N GLY A 76 -2.33 11.14 11.58
CA GLY A 76 -1.71 11.56 12.82
C GLY A 76 -0.61 12.60 12.65
N THR A 77 0.19 12.50 11.58
CA THR A 77 1.35 13.40 11.41
C THR A 77 1.05 14.66 10.61
N LYS A 78 -0.01 14.65 9.79
CA LYS A 78 -0.35 15.72 8.82
C LYS A 78 0.87 16.17 7.98
N ASN A 79 1.86 15.30 7.81
CA ASN A 79 3.12 15.59 7.14
C ASN A 79 3.21 14.79 5.83
N ASN A 80 3.04 15.50 4.71
CA ASN A 80 3.02 14.91 3.37
C ASN A 80 4.32 14.16 3.03
N ILE A 81 5.47 14.60 3.54
CA ILE A 81 6.76 13.95 3.31
C ILE A 81 6.81 12.59 4.00
N LEU A 82 6.35 12.50 5.26
CA LEU A 82 6.33 11.22 5.99
C LEU A 82 5.39 10.21 5.34
N VAL A 83 4.21 10.66 4.88
CA VAL A 83 3.27 9.83 4.13
C VAL A 83 3.89 9.35 2.81
N PHE A 84 4.61 10.22 2.12
CA PHE A 84 5.29 9.87 0.89
C PHE A 84 6.42 8.85 1.10
N VAL A 85 7.20 8.98 2.17
CA VAL A 85 8.25 8.00 2.51
C VAL A 85 7.63 6.64 2.84
N ASP A 86 6.55 6.60 3.62
CA ASP A 86 5.88 5.35 3.97
C ASP A 86 5.32 4.63 2.73
N ILE A 87 4.66 5.35 1.82
CA ILE A 87 4.12 4.72 0.61
C ILE A 87 5.21 4.20 -0.33
N LEU A 88 6.39 4.83 -0.35
CA LEU A 88 7.56 4.30 -1.06
C LEU A 88 8.06 2.99 -0.42
N ILE A 89 8.04 2.86 0.91
CA ILE A 89 8.39 1.62 1.60
C ILE A 89 7.38 0.53 1.23
N VAL A 90 6.08 0.84 1.23
CA VAL A 90 5.02 -0.08 0.80
C VAL A 90 5.26 -0.52 -0.64
N LEU A 91 5.45 0.42 -1.58
CA LEU A 91 5.63 0.09 -2.99
C LEU A 91 6.91 -0.71 -3.23
N GLY A 92 8.03 -0.33 -2.58
CA GLY A 92 9.31 -1.01 -2.72
C GLY A 92 9.25 -2.45 -2.21
N THR A 93 8.69 -2.67 -1.02
CA THR A 93 8.53 -4.02 -0.47
C THR A 93 7.57 -4.86 -1.31
N LEU A 94 6.51 -4.27 -1.87
CA LEU A 94 5.57 -4.95 -2.76
C LEU A 94 6.22 -5.34 -4.08
N ALA A 95 7.03 -4.46 -4.68
CA ALA A 95 7.78 -4.78 -5.89
C ALA A 95 8.78 -5.93 -5.66
N CYS A 96 9.43 -5.98 -4.49
CA CYS A 96 10.29 -7.11 -4.12
C CYS A 96 9.49 -8.42 -4.02
N LEU A 97 8.29 -8.41 -3.42
CA LEU A 97 7.43 -9.59 -3.36
C LEU A 97 7.02 -10.08 -4.74
N GLU A 98 6.61 -9.16 -5.61
CA GLU A 98 6.20 -9.48 -6.98
C GLU A 98 7.35 -10.11 -7.78
N TRP A 99 8.56 -9.59 -7.62
CA TRP A 99 9.76 -10.18 -8.23
C TRP A 99 10.01 -11.63 -7.77
N GLU A 100 9.88 -11.89 -6.47
CA GLU A 100 10.03 -13.24 -5.91
C GLU A 100 8.93 -14.18 -6.41
N PHE A 101 7.68 -13.72 -6.43
CA PHE A 101 6.53 -14.53 -6.84
C PHE A 101 6.44 -14.75 -8.34
N PHE A 102 6.94 -13.84 -9.17
CA PHE A 102 6.96 -14.00 -10.62
C PHE A 102 7.53 -15.36 -11.06
N LYS A 103 8.59 -15.82 -10.38
CA LYS A 103 9.22 -17.13 -10.64
C LYS A 103 8.70 -18.25 -9.74
N LYS A 104 8.38 -17.95 -8.47
CA LYS A 104 8.09 -18.97 -7.45
C LYS A 104 6.60 -19.32 -7.33
N SER A 105 5.69 -18.40 -7.67
CA SER A 105 4.24 -18.57 -7.51
C SER A 105 3.44 -17.61 -8.37
N LYS A 106 3.00 -18.08 -9.55
CA LYS A 106 2.09 -17.31 -10.42
C LYS A 106 0.79 -16.90 -9.72
N ILE A 107 0.32 -17.72 -8.78
CA ILE A 107 -0.90 -17.43 -8.01
C ILE A 107 -0.67 -16.19 -7.13
N ASN A 108 0.41 -16.15 -6.34
CA ASN A 108 0.69 -14.98 -5.51
C ASN A 108 0.95 -13.71 -6.33
N PHE A 109 1.68 -13.86 -7.44
CA PHE A 109 1.92 -12.76 -8.38
C PHE A 109 0.58 -12.17 -8.87
N LEU A 110 -0.34 -13.00 -9.36
CA LEU A 110 -1.64 -12.53 -9.84
C LEU A 110 -2.53 -11.94 -8.74
N LEU A 111 -2.46 -12.48 -7.51
CA LEU A 111 -3.24 -11.97 -6.38
C LEU A 111 -2.74 -10.61 -5.90
N LEU A 112 -1.43 -10.34 -5.97
CA LEU A 112 -0.84 -9.08 -5.55
C LEU A 112 -0.80 -8.02 -6.65
N LEU A 113 -0.97 -8.41 -7.91
CA LEU A 113 -0.93 -7.48 -9.03
C LEU A 113 -1.90 -6.29 -8.89
N PRO A 114 -3.18 -6.46 -8.46
CA PRO A 114 -4.06 -5.32 -8.22
C PRO A 114 -3.55 -4.37 -7.13
N TYR A 115 -2.89 -4.93 -6.10
CA TYR A 115 -2.28 -4.13 -5.04
C TYR A 115 -1.07 -3.35 -5.58
N LEU A 116 -0.23 -3.95 -6.44
CA LEU A 116 0.90 -3.25 -7.07
C LEU A 116 0.43 -2.08 -7.92
N LEU A 117 -0.60 -2.29 -8.74
CA LEU A 117 -1.18 -1.24 -9.59
C LEU A 117 -1.74 -0.10 -8.74
N TRP A 118 -2.51 -0.43 -7.70
CA TRP A 118 -3.08 0.56 -6.80
C TRP A 118 -2.00 1.31 -5.99
N GLY A 119 -1.00 0.60 -5.46
CA GLY A 119 0.12 1.20 -4.73
C GLY A 119 0.94 2.14 -5.61
N SER A 120 1.16 1.79 -6.88
CA SER A 120 1.83 2.65 -7.86
C SER A 120 1.03 3.94 -8.11
N PHE A 121 -0.28 3.80 -8.34
CA PHE A 121 -1.17 4.95 -8.50
C PHE A 121 -1.18 5.86 -7.27
N ALA A 122 -1.33 5.27 -6.07
CA ALA A 122 -1.36 6.01 -4.82
C ALA A 122 -0.02 6.71 -4.54
N THR A 123 1.10 6.13 -4.93
CA THR A 123 2.44 6.77 -4.83
C THR A 123 2.52 8.03 -5.70
N VAL A 124 2.08 7.95 -6.96
CA VAL A 124 2.03 9.11 -7.86
C VAL A 124 1.09 10.17 -7.31
N LEU A 125 -0.08 9.78 -6.81
CA LEU A 125 -1.03 10.71 -6.19
C LEU A 125 -0.41 11.43 -4.99
N GLN A 126 0.21 10.69 -4.06
CA GLN A 126 0.84 11.25 -2.86
C GLN A 126 2.01 12.17 -3.22
N LEU A 127 2.84 11.79 -4.20
CA LEU A 127 3.92 12.63 -4.70
C LEU A 127 3.37 13.96 -5.23
N THR A 128 2.34 13.90 -6.08
CA THR A 128 1.75 15.11 -6.65
C THR A 128 1.13 16.01 -5.58
N ILE A 129 0.40 15.44 -4.62
CA ILE A 129 -0.13 16.21 -3.47
C ILE A 129 1.01 16.86 -2.69
N THR A 130 2.10 16.12 -2.43
CA THR A 130 3.26 16.65 -1.72
C THR A 130 3.90 17.81 -2.48
N LEU A 131 4.08 17.70 -3.79
CA LEU A 131 4.66 18.75 -4.64
C LEU A 131 3.76 19.98 -4.79
N MET A 132 2.44 19.81 -4.80
CA MET A 132 1.48 20.92 -4.90
C MET A 132 1.32 21.70 -3.59
N ASN A 133 1.67 21.11 -2.45
CA ASN A 133 1.48 21.68 -1.12
C ASN A 133 2.82 21.84 -0.36
N LEU A 134 3.90 22.05 -1.12
CA LEU A 134 5.27 22.25 -0.65
C LEU A 134 5.59 23.74 -0.43
#